data_AF-A0AAQ3KDM1-F1
#
_entry.id   AF-A0AAQ3KDM1-F1
#
_cell.length_a   1.000
_cell.length_b   1.000
_cell.length_c   1.000
_cell.angle_alpha   90.00
_cell.angle_beta   90.00
_cell.angle_gamma   90.00
#
_symmetry.space_group_name_H-M   'P 1'
#
loop_
_entity.id
_entity.type
_entity.pdbx_description
1 polymer ?
#
loop_
_entity_poly.entity_id
_entity_poly.type
_entity_poly.pdbx_seq_one_letter_code
_entity_poly.pdbx_strand_id
1 'polypeptide(L)'
;MGEDRKEMCQCNICHDKFTCKARVGTGHLLRHMEKCKKRDTRDVGQMLFSSNAHGNMTLSDCSFDPDKFRELVASAIAMHNLSFQFVEYRGIRACFEYLRPGVQQVSRNTAKADILKLYESEKMKIKNALATSHGRISLTFDLWTAINSDGYLAVTVHFVNRIGF
;
A
#
# COMPACT_ATOMS: atom_id res chain seq x y z
N MET A 1 62.64 14.97 -8.53
CA MET A 1 62.01 13.68 -8.17
C MET A 1 60.53 13.82 -8.52
N GLY A 2 60.07 13.20 -9.60
CA GLY A 2 58.71 13.37 -10.12
C GLY A 2 57.82 12.20 -9.71
N GLU A 3 56.77 12.48 -8.94
CA GLU A 3 55.71 11.50 -8.65
C GLU A 3 54.79 11.36 -9.86
N ASP A 4 54.91 10.22 -10.56
CA ASP A 4 54.00 9.81 -11.63
C ASP A 4 52.58 9.63 -11.08
N ARG A 5 51.74 10.65 -11.22
CA ARG A 5 50.28 10.54 -11.01
C ARG A 5 49.71 9.59 -12.07
N LYS A 6 49.54 8.32 -11.69
CA LYS A 6 48.91 7.29 -12.55
C LYS A 6 47.44 7.64 -12.74
N GLU A 7 47.02 7.91 -13.98
CA GLU A 7 45.61 8.02 -14.36
C GLU A 7 44.89 6.69 -14.11
N MET A 8 43.80 6.75 -13.34
CA MET A 8 42.99 5.58 -12.98
C MET A 8 41.53 5.78 -13.38
N CYS A 9 40.89 4.72 -13.86
CA CYS A 9 39.43 4.64 -13.97
C CYS A 9 38.87 3.75 -12.87
N GLN A 10 37.59 3.90 -12.61
CA GLN A 10 36.85 3.09 -11.65
C GLN A 10 35.65 2.44 -12.33
N CYS A 11 35.38 1.18 -12.03
CA CYS A 11 34.15 0.53 -12.47
C CYS A 11 32.95 1.08 -11.68
N ASN A 12 31.89 1.51 -12.36
CA ASN A 12 30.69 2.04 -11.70
C ASN A 12 29.87 0.97 -10.96
N ILE A 13 30.17 -0.31 -11.16
CA ILE A 13 29.40 -1.43 -10.62
C ILE A 13 30.08 -2.00 -9.36
N CYS A 14 31.35 -2.41 -9.48
CA CYS A 14 32.08 -2.98 -8.33
C CYS A 14 32.95 -1.96 -7.60
N HIS A 15 33.17 -0.77 -8.18
CA HIS A 15 34.05 0.28 -7.67
C HIS A 15 35.54 -0.08 -7.64
N ASP A 16 35.96 -1.16 -8.30
CA ASP A 16 37.38 -1.48 -8.48
C ASP A 16 38.08 -0.44 -9.36
N LYS A 17 39.33 -0.11 -9.01
CA LYS A 17 40.16 0.89 -9.71
C LYS A 17 41.15 0.20 -10.66
N PHE A 18 41.27 0.75 -11.87
CA PHE A 18 42.09 0.24 -12.95
C PHE A 18 42.96 1.36 -13.54
N THR A 19 44.10 1.02 -14.13
CA THR A 19 44.98 2.02 -14.74
C THR A 19 44.52 2.34 -16.16
N CYS A 20 44.36 3.63 -16.49
CA CYS A 20 43.80 4.08 -17.76
C CYS A 20 44.72 5.02 -18.53
N LYS A 21 46.01 4.66 -18.61
CA LYS A 21 46.95 5.42 -19.43
C LYS A 21 46.61 5.21 -20.91
N ALA A 22 46.74 6.25 -21.74
CA ALA A 22 46.53 6.16 -23.19
C ALA A 22 47.35 5.04 -23.90
N ARG A 23 48.46 4.59 -23.30
CA ARG A 23 49.31 3.49 -23.81
C ARG A 23 48.92 2.08 -23.32
N VAL A 24 48.02 1.98 -22.33
CA VAL A 24 47.57 0.71 -21.76
C VAL A 24 46.19 0.44 -22.36
N GLY A 25 46.12 -0.42 -23.37
CA GLY A 25 44.87 -0.71 -24.09
C GLY A 25 43.70 -1.13 -23.17
N THR A 26 42.48 -1.00 -23.68
CA THR A 26 41.23 -1.22 -22.92
C THR A 26 40.91 -2.69 -22.63
N GLY A 27 41.72 -3.64 -23.12
CA GLY A 27 41.44 -5.08 -23.01
C GLY A 27 41.33 -5.60 -21.56
N HIS A 28 42.05 -4.99 -20.61
CA HIS A 28 41.94 -5.35 -19.20
C HIS A 28 40.61 -4.88 -18.57
N LEU A 29 40.09 -3.74 -19.02
CA LEU A 29 38.78 -3.21 -18.62
C LEU A 29 37.65 -4.04 -19.22
N LEU A 30 37.76 -4.45 -20.49
CA LEU A 30 36.78 -5.32 -21.15
C LEU A 30 36.67 -6.67 -20.44
N ARG A 31 37.80 -7.30 -20.12
CA ARG A 31 37.85 -8.55 -19.35
C ARG A 31 37.24 -8.40 -17.95
N HIS A 32 37.40 -7.22 -17.35
CA HIS A 32 36.72 -6.91 -16.10
C HIS A 32 35.20 -6.82 -16.29
N MET A 33 34.70 -6.14 -17.33
CA MET A 33 33.26 -6.00 -17.59
C MET A 33 32.56 -7.36 -17.83
N GLU A 34 33.25 -8.33 -18.43
CA GLU A 34 32.74 -9.70 -18.58
C GLU A 34 32.60 -10.46 -17.25
N LYS A 35 33.48 -10.19 -16.28
CA LYS A 35 33.61 -10.97 -15.02
C LYS A 35 33.34 -10.17 -13.76
N CYS A 36 32.80 -8.96 -13.88
CA CYS A 36 32.60 -8.05 -12.76
C CYS A 36 31.64 -8.72 -11.75
N LYS A 37 32.15 -9.08 -10.58
CA LYS A 37 31.44 -9.92 -9.58
C LYS A 37 30.15 -9.29 -9.06
N LYS A 38 30.03 -7.96 -9.14
CA LYS A 38 28.83 -7.20 -8.74
C LYS A 38 27.98 -6.77 -9.93
N ARG A 39 28.36 -7.16 -11.15
CA ARG A 39 27.52 -6.98 -12.33
C ARG A 39 26.38 -7.95 -12.22
N ASP A 40 25.32 -7.45 -11.60
CA ASP A 40 24.04 -8.11 -11.58
C ASP A 40 23.54 -8.20 -13.01
N THR A 41 23.71 -9.38 -13.61
CA THR A 41 23.08 -9.74 -14.89
C THR A 41 21.72 -10.36 -14.60
N ARG A 42 20.98 -9.78 -13.65
CA ARG A 42 19.54 -9.97 -13.60
C ARG A 42 18.98 -9.37 -14.87
N ASP A 43 18.86 -10.25 -15.85
CA ASP A 43 18.01 -10.06 -17.01
C ASP A 43 16.69 -9.47 -16.52
N VAL A 44 16.14 -8.48 -17.20
CA VAL A 44 14.86 -7.87 -16.85
C VAL A 44 13.78 -8.97 -16.72
N GLY A 45 13.94 -10.08 -17.46
CA GLY A 45 13.15 -11.29 -17.29
C GLY A 45 13.20 -11.91 -15.88
N GLN A 46 14.35 -11.94 -15.20
CA GLN A 46 14.44 -12.51 -13.83
C GLN A 46 13.81 -11.62 -12.75
N MET A 47 13.65 -10.31 -12.98
CA MET A 47 12.87 -9.46 -12.06
C MET A 47 11.37 -9.76 -12.16
N LEU A 48 10.92 -10.21 -13.32
CA LEU A 48 9.53 -10.59 -13.55
C LEU A 48 9.21 -11.97 -12.99
N PHE A 49 10.17 -12.81 -12.59
CA PHE A 49 9.87 -14.16 -12.11
C PHE A 49 10.47 -14.44 -10.73
N SER A 50 9.61 -14.74 -9.75
CA SER A 50 10.00 -15.25 -8.44
C SER A 50 9.97 -16.78 -8.43
N SER A 51 11.01 -17.41 -7.89
CA SER A 51 11.09 -18.86 -7.72
C SER A 51 10.45 -19.29 -6.40
N ASN A 52 9.43 -20.12 -6.45
CA ASN A 52 8.82 -20.68 -5.24
C ASN A 52 9.66 -21.89 -4.79
N ALA A 53 9.50 -22.35 -3.54
CA ALA A 53 10.29 -23.44 -2.94
C ALA A 53 10.27 -24.78 -3.72
N HIS A 54 9.39 -24.91 -4.71
CA HIS A 54 9.23 -26.09 -5.58
C HIS A 54 9.86 -25.92 -6.97
N GLY A 55 10.62 -24.85 -7.23
CA GLY A 55 11.35 -24.65 -8.49
C GLY A 55 10.49 -24.17 -9.67
N ASN A 56 9.24 -23.80 -9.44
CA ASN A 56 8.40 -23.13 -10.43
C ASN A 56 8.71 -21.62 -10.46
N MET A 57 8.77 -21.06 -11.67
CA MET A 57 8.96 -19.63 -11.89
C MET A 57 7.59 -18.97 -12.06
N THR A 58 7.20 -18.11 -11.12
CA THR A 58 5.93 -17.37 -11.17
C THR A 58 6.18 -15.90 -11.38
N LEU A 59 5.29 -15.21 -12.11
CA LEU A 59 5.43 -13.77 -12.31
C LEU A 59 5.50 -13.06 -10.94
N SER A 60 6.46 -12.14 -10.74
CA SER A 60 6.60 -11.30 -9.55
C SER A 60 5.32 -10.48 -9.40
N ASP A 61 4.42 -11.04 -8.62
CA ASP A 61 3.14 -10.48 -8.27
C ASP A 61 3.38 -9.16 -7.51
N CYS A 62 2.80 -8.06 -7.99
CA CYS A 62 2.63 -6.88 -7.14
C CYS A 62 1.82 -7.35 -5.93
N SER A 63 2.50 -7.47 -4.77
CA SER A 63 2.02 -8.23 -3.62
C SER A 63 0.60 -7.83 -3.23
N PHE A 64 -0.36 -8.75 -3.44
CA PHE A 64 -1.72 -8.58 -2.95
C PHE A 64 -1.69 -8.54 -1.41
N ASP A 65 -2.20 -7.44 -0.84
CA ASP A 65 -2.38 -7.28 0.60
C ASP A 65 -3.86 -7.58 0.96
N PRO A 66 -4.15 -8.72 1.61
CA PRO A 66 -5.51 -9.08 2.01
C PRO A 66 -6.16 -8.10 2.98
N ASP A 67 -5.37 -7.47 3.85
CA ASP A 67 -5.88 -6.52 4.84
C ASP A 67 -6.26 -5.21 4.15
N LYS A 68 -5.45 -4.75 3.19
CA LYS A 68 -5.80 -3.58 2.37
C LYS A 68 -7.06 -3.82 1.54
N PHE A 69 -7.21 -5.01 0.96
CA PHE A 69 -8.42 -5.38 0.25
C PHE A 69 -9.66 -5.30 1.14
N ARG A 70 -9.59 -5.84 2.37
CA ARG A 70 -10.70 -5.77 3.34
C ARG A 70 -11.02 -4.34 3.76
N GLU A 71 -10.01 -3.50 3.97
CA GLU A 71 -10.18 -2.08 4.28
C GLU A 71 -10.95 -1.33 3.17
N LEU A 72 -10.59 -1.59 1.90
CA LEU A 72 -11.25 -0.99 0.74
C LEU A 72 -12.71 -1.45 0.63
N VAL A 73 -12.97 -2.74 0.80
CA VAL A 73 -14.33 -3.30 0.77
C VAL A 73 -15.19 -2.73 1.90
N ALA A 74 -14.65 -2.68 3.13
CA ALA A 74 -15.35 -2.09 4.28
C ALA A 74 -15.67 -0.60 4.05
N SER A 75 -14.72 0.15 3.49
CA SER A 75 -14.92 1.56 3.13
C SER A 75 -16.00 1.73 2.06
N ALA A 76 -16.02 0.88 1.02
CA ALA A 76 -17.05 0.92 -0.02
C ALA A 76 -18.45 0.63 0.55
N ILE A 77 -18.57 -0.34 1.45
CA ILE A 77 -19.83 -0.65 2.13
C ILE A 77 -20.33 0.55 2.93
N ALA A 78 -19.45 1.19 3.73
CA ALA A 78 -19.80 2.36 4.52
C ALA A 78 -20.17 3.58 3.65
N MET A 79 -19.36 3.86 2.61
CA MET A 79 -19.54 5.00 1.71
C MET A 79 -20.86 4.95 0.94
N HIS A 80 -21.27 3.75 0.51
CA HIS A 80 -22.48 3.56 -0.30
C HIS A 80 -23.65 2.98 0.49
N ASN A 81 -23.55 2.92 1.81
CA ASN A 81 -24.57 2.37 2.70
C ASN A 81 -25.09 0.99 2.25
N LEU A 82 -24.16 0.10 1.86
CA LEU A 82 -24.50 -1.23 1.38
C LEU A 82 -24.78 -2.16 2.56
N SER A 83 -25.59 -3.20 2.31
CA SER A 83 -25.74 -4.29 3.27
C SER A 83 -24.41 -4.98 3.51
N PHE A 84 -24.13 -5.40 4.75
CA PHE A 84 -22.95 -6.23 5.06
C PHE A 84 -22.95 -7.56 4.29
N GLN A 85 -24.12 -8.02 3.81
CA GLN A 85 -24.22 -9.22 2.96
C GLN A 85 -23.61 -9.02 1.57
N PHE A 86 -23.29 -7.78 1.18
CA PHE A 86 -22.69 -7.44 -0.12
C PHE A 86 -21.48 -8.33 -0.47
N VAL A 87 -20.60 -8.60 0.51
CA VAL A 87 -19.41 -9.45 0.32
C VAL A 87 -19.72 -10.93 0.07
N GLU A 88 -20.96 -11.35 0.33
CA GLU A 88 -21.43 -12.72 0.15
C GLU A 88 -22.25 -12.89 -1.14
N TYR A 89 -22.52 -11.80 -1.87
CA TYR A 89 -23.24 -11.88 -3.14
C TYR A 89 -22.43 -12.68 -4.16
N ARG A 90 -23.08 -13.64 -4.82
CA ARG A 90 -22.42 -14.54 -5.78
C ARG A 90 -21.65 -13.78 -6.87
N GLY A 91 -22.25 -12.72 -7.41
CA GLY A 91 -21.61 -11.87 -8.42
C GLY A 91 -20.37 -11.17 -7.89
N ILE A 92 -20.43 -10.62 -6.67
CA ILE A 92 -19.29 -9.95 -6.03
C ILE A 92 -18.16 -10.92 -5.75
N ARG A 93 -18.47 -12.12 -5.23
CA ARG A 93 -17.47 -13.18 -5.03
C ARG A 93 -16.82 -13.63 -6.34
N ALA A 94 -17.61 -13.76 -7.41
CA ALA A 94 -17.10 -14.08 -8.74
C ALA A 94 -16.17 -12.99 -9.28
N CYS A 95 -16.50 -11.70 -9.08
CA CYS A 95 -15.61 -10.59 -9.42
C CYS A 95 -14.28 -10.67 -8.66
N PHE A 96 -14.32 -10.91 -7.34
CA PHE A 96 -13.10 -11.03 -6.54
C PHE A 96 -12.24 -12.23 -6.94
N GLU A 97 -12.85 -13.39 -7.19
CA GLU A 97 -12.14 -14.58 -7.66
C GLU A 97 -11.50 -14.39 -9.04
N TYR A 98 -12.18 -13.67 -9.95
CA TYR A 98 -11.64 -13.34 -11.26
C TYR A 98 -10.43 -12.40 -11.17
N LEU A 99 -10.50 -11.39 -10.28
CA LEU A 99 -9.40 -10.44 -10.07
C LEU A 99 -8.20 -11.09 -9.37
N ARG A 100 -8.46 -11.98 -8.40
CA ARG A 100 -7.43 -12.71 -7.67
C ARG A 100 -7.90 -14.14 -7.39
N PRO A 101 -7.40 -15.13 -8.15
CA PRO A 101 -7.70 -16.53 -7.89
C PRO A 101 -7.28 -16.95 -6.48
N GLY A 102 -8.16 -17.66 -5.78
CA GLY A 102 -7.94 -18.10 -4.40
C GLY A 102 -7.99 -16.97 -3.36
N VAL A 103 -8.58 -15.82 -3.69
CA VAL A 103 -8.79 -14.74 -2.71
C VAL A 103 -9.67 -15.23 -1.56
N GLN A 104 -9.25 -14.92 -0.33
CA GLN A 104 -10.02 -15.30 0.84
C GLN A 104 -11.36 -14.57 0.85
N GLN A 105 -12.43 -15.36 0.87
CA GLN A 105 -13.79 -14.85 0.88
C GLN A 105 -14.11 -14.22 2.24
N VAL A 106 -14.65 -13.00 2.22
CA VAL A 106 -15.07 -12.28 3.43
C VAL A 106 -16.50 -12.69 3.79
N SER A 107 -16.77 -12.94 5.08
CA SER A 107 -18.12 -13.18 5.58
C SER A 107 -18.80 -11.87 5.97
N ARG A 108 -20.12 -11.86 6.04
CA ARG A 108 -20.90 -10.73 6.56
C ARG A 108 -20.46 -10.31 7.96
N ASN A 109 -20.17 -11.29 8.84
CA ASN A 109 -19.74 -11.03 10.20
C ASN A 109 -18.35 -10.38 10.24
N THR A 110 -17.46 -10.83 9.36
CA THR A 110 -16.13 -10.23 9.18
C THR A 110 -16.24 -8.80 8.66
N ALA A 111 -17.06 -8.56 7.62
CA ALA A 111 -17.30 -7.23 7.07
C ALA A 111 -17.87 -6.27 8.13
N LYS A 112 -18.83 -6.74 8.94
CA LYS A 112 -19.36 -5.98 10.09
C LYS A 112 -18.25 -5.63 11.09
N ALA A 113 -17.40 -6.59 11.45
CA ALA A 113 -16.30 -6.35 12.38
C ALA A 113 -15.28 -5.33 11.82
N ASP A 114 -14.98 -5.39 10.53
CA ASP A 114 -14.05 -4.46 9.88
C ASP A 114 -14.61 -3.05 9.82
N ILE A 115 -15.90 -2.90 9.51
CA ILE A 115 -16.59 -1.60 9.52
C ILE A 115 -16.66 -1.02 10.93
N LEU A 116 -16.87 -1.86 11.96
CA LEU A 116 -16.84 -1.40 13.35
C LEU A 116 -15.44 -0.89 13.76
N LYS A 117 -14.36 -1.54 13.29
CA LYS A 117 -12.99 -1.05 13.52
C LYS A 117 -12.76 0.30 12.83
N LEU A 118 -13.22 0.44 11.59
CA LEU A 118 -13.16 1.71 10.86
C LEU A 118 -13.92 2.81 11.61
N TYR A 119 -15.13 2.53 12.08
CA TYR A 119 -15.93 3.43 12.89
C TYR A 119 -15.21 3.88 14.17
N GLU A 120 -14.65 2.95 14.95
CA GLU A 120 -13.95 3.32 16.18
C GLU A 120 -12.70 4.18 15.89
N SER A 121 -11.98 3.91 14.80
CA SER A 121 -10.86 4.76 14.36
C SER A 121 -11.32 6.19 14.03
N GLU A 122 -12.34 6.34 13.18
CA GLU A 122 -12.87 7.65 12.79
C GLU A 122 -13.48 8.41 13.97
N LYS A 123 -14.19 7.71 14.86
CA LYS A 123 -14.73 8.28 16.11
C LYS A 123 -13.62 8.84 16.99
N MET A 124 -12.49 8.15 17.12
CA MET A 124 -11.34 8.66 17.89
C MET A 124 -10.73 9.90 17.24
N LYS A 125 -10.64 9.94 15.90
CA LYS A 125 -10.19 11.14 15.18
C LYS A 125 -11.10 12.33 15.43
N ILE A 126 -12.42 12.14 15.33
CA ILE A 126 -13.41 13.19 15.61
C ILE A 126 -13.34 13.65 17.07
N LYS A 127 -13.23 12.72 18.03
CA LYS A 127 -13.04 13.06 19.45
C LYS A 127 -11.81 13.94 19.67
N ASN A 128 -10.68 13.58 19.05
CA ASN A 128 -9.46 14.37 19.15
C ASN A 128 -9.62 15.76 18.50
N ALA A 129 -10.29 15.84 17.35
CA ALA A 129 -10.57 17.11 16.69
C ALA A 129 -11.46 18.03 17.54
N LEU A 130 -12.46 17.46 18.23
CA LEU A 130 -13.32 18.21 19.15
C LEU A 130 -12.55 18.67 20.39
N ALA A 131 -11.74 17.79 20.99
CA ALA A 131 -10.95 18.11 22.19
C ALA A 131 -9.86 19.17 21.95
N THR A 132 -9.38 19.28 20.70
CA THR A 132 -8.38 20.28 20.29
C THR A 132 -9.00 21.55 19.70
N SER A 133 -10.33 21.61 19.57
CA SER A 133 -11.00 22.82 19.11
C SER A 133 -10.92 23.90 20.20
N HIS A 134 -10.45 25.08 19.82
CA HIS A 134 -10.35 26.24 20.70
C HIS A 134 -11.64 27.10 20.69
N GLY A 135 -12.60 26.75 19.82
CA GLY A 135 -13.83 27.49 19.61
C GLY A 135 -14.98 26.99 20.48
N ARG A 136 -16.14 27.63 20.31
CA ARG A 136 -17.39 27.12 20.88
C ARG A 136 -17.86 25.89 20.10
N ILE A 137 -18.41 24.93 20.81
CA ILE A 137 -19.07 23.75 20.25
C ILE A 137 -20.59 23.94 20.43
N SER A 138 -21.35 23.75 19.37
CA SER A 138 -22.82 23.76 19.41
C SER A 138 -23.36 22.35 19.16
N LEU A 139 -24.42 21.99 19.88
CA LEU A 139 -25.10 20.70 19.75
C LEU A 139 -26.52 20.96 19.26
N THR A 140 -26.92 20.27 18.20
CA THR A 140 -28.31 20.23 17.74
C THR A 140 -28.88 18.85 17.96
N PHE A 141 -30.09 18.78 18.48
CA PHE A 141 -30.83 17.56 18.77
C PHE A 141 -31.99 17.47 17.79
N ASP A 142 -32.05 16.40 17.02
CA ASP A 142 -33.16 16.09 16.12
C ASP A 142 -33.85 14.82 16.61
N LEU A 143 -35.15 14.92 16.89
CA LEU A 143 -35.95 13.81 17.43
C LEU A 143 -37.02 13.44 16.42
N TRP A 144 -37.16 12.15 16.15
CA TRP A 144 -38.24 11.62 15.34
C TRP A 144 -38.71 10.27 15.87
N THR A 145 -39.93 9.90 15.51
CA THR A 145 -40.48 8.57 15.78
C THR A 145 -40.57 7.81 14.45
N ALA A 146 -40.01 6.62 14.40
CA ALA A 146 -40.10 5.77 13.23
C ALA A 146 -41.49 5.13 13.11
N ILE A 147 -41.74 4.53 11.94
CA ILE A 147 -43.03 3.90 11.59
C ILE A 147 -43.36 2.73 12.54
N ASN A 148 -42.34 2.08 13.09
CA ASN A 148 -42.48 1.02 14.10
C ASN A 148 -42.67 1.56 15.53
N SER A 149 -42.94 2.86 15.70
CA SER A 149 -43.13 3.55 16.98
C SER A 149 -41.89 3.70 17.86
N ASP A 150 -40.71 3.35 17.35
CA ASP A 150 -39.45 3.60 18.05
C ASP A 150 -39.07 5.09 17.98
N GLY A 151 -38.70 5.67 19.13
CA GLY A 151 -38.17 7.03 19.20
C GLY A 151 -36.67 7.06 18.93
N TYR A 152 -36.23 8.03 18.11
CA TYR A 152 -34.84 8.25 17.76
C TYR A 152 -34.42 9.67 18.13
N LEU A 153 -33.15 9.80 18.51
CA LEU A 153 -32.48 11.07 18.75
C LEU A 153 -31.17 11.09 17.96
N ALA A 154 -31.05 12.00 16.99
CA ALA A 154 -29.76 12.37 16.43
C ALA A 154 -29.19 13.56 17.20
N VAL A 155 -27.91 13.46 17.53
CA VAL A 155 -27.14 14.58 18.08
C VAL A 155 -26.08 14.96 17.04
N THR A 156 -26.14 16.19 16.54
CA THR A 156 -25.15 16.74 15.61
C THR A 156 -24.28 17.76 16.34
N VAL A 157 -22.97 17.64 16.17
CA VAL A 157 -21.97 18.53 16.77
C VAL A 157 -21.45 19.48 15.70
N HIS A 158 -21.57 20.78 15.93
CA HIS A 158 -21.04 21.83 15.07
C HIS A 158 -19.86 22.52 15.76
N PHE A 159 -18.72 22.60 15.08
CA PHE A 159 -17.53 23.27 15.60
C PHE A 159 -16.71 23.88 14.45
N VAL A 160 -15.92 24.91 14.76
CA VAL A 160 -14.97 25.51 13.82
C VAL A 160 -13.59 24.91 14.06
N ASN A 161 -12.99 24.33 13.02
CA ASN A 161 -11.62 23.85 13.05
C ASN A 161 -10.64 24.96 12.59
N ARG A 162 -9.39 24.93 13.05
CA ARG A 162 -8.29 25.76 12.53
C ARG A 162 -7.86 25.25 11.14
N ILE A 163 -8.69 25.47 10.13
CA ILE A 163 -8.22 25.53 8.75
C ILE A 163 -8.59 26.92 8.28
N GLY A 164 -7.64 27.84 8.48
CA GLY A 164 -7.71 29.17 7.86
C GLY A 164 -7.59 29.02 6.35
N PHE A 165 -8.33 29.86 5.63
CA PHE A 165 -8.06 30.19 4.23
C PHE A 165 -6.69 30.88 4.10
#